data_AF-A8MY48-F1
#
_entry.id   AF-A8MY48-F1
#
_cell.length_a   1.000
_cell.length_b   1.000
_cell.length_c   1.000
_cell.angle_alpha   90.00
_cell.angle_beta   90.00
_cell.angle_gamma   90.00
#
_symmetry.space_group_name_H-M   'P 1'
#
loop_
_entity.id
_entity.type
_entity.pdbx_description
1 polymer ?
#
loop_
_entity_poly.entity_id
_entity_poly.type
_entity_poly.pdbx_seq_one_letter_code
_entity_poly.pdbx_strand_id
1 'polypeptide(L)'
;MSSPPPARSGFYRQEVTKTAWEVRAVYRDLQPVGSGAYGAVCSAVDGRTGAKVAIKKLYRPFQSELFAKRAYRELRLLKHMRHENVIGLLDVFTPDETLDDFTDLKVPCSGPWHQVCGR
;
A
#
# COMPACT_ATOMS: atom_id res chain seq x y z
N MET A 1 1.96 -15.91 25.55
CA MET A 1 0.95 -15.54 24.54
C MET A 1 0.75 -14.03 24.64
N SER A 2 1.45 -13.26 23.82
CA SER A 2 1.31 -11.80 23.79
C SER A 2 0.04 -11.43 23.03
N SER A 3 -0.86 -10.73 23.71
CA SER A 3 -2.06 -10.13 23.11
C SER A 3 -1.68 -9.27 21.91
N PRO A 4 -2.47 -9.24 20.82
CA PRO A 4 -2.21 -8.33 19.72
C PRO A 4 -2.26 -6.88 20.24
N PRO A 5 -1.32 -6.01 19.82
CA PRO A 5 -1.34 -4.62 20.22
C PRO A 5 -2.68 -3.98 19.83
N PRO A 6 -3.20 -3.04 20.65
CA PRO A 6 -4.46 -2.36 20.34
C PRO A 6 -4.36 -1.66 18.97
N ALA A 7 -5.48 -1.61 18.24
CA ALA A 7 -5.56 -0.91 16.96
C ALA A 7 -5.06 0.55 17.14
N ARG A 8 -3.93 0.86 16.49
CA ARG A 8 -3.23 2.14 16.60
C ARG A 8 -4.13 3.29 16.17
N SER A 9 -4.07 4.42 16.89
CA SER A 9 -4.84 5.63 16.57
C SER A 9 -4.66 6.03 15.10
N GLY A 10 -5.76 6.04 14.34
CA GLY A 10 -5.77 6.42 12.92
C GLY A 10 -5.49 5.30 11.92
N PHE A 11 -5.26 4.06 12.36
CA PHE A 11 -5.18 2.88 11.50
C PHE A 11 -6.27 1.87 11.88
N TYR A 12 -6.70 1.07 10.90
CA TYR A 12 -7.51 -0.11 11.16
C TYR A 12 -6.94 -1.30 10.44
N ARG A 13 -7.23 -2.47 10.98
CA ARG A 13 -6.82 -3.76 10.43
C ARG A 13 -8.02 -4.43 9.76
N GLN A 14 -7.83 -4.90 8.53
CA GLN A 14 -8.79 -5.70 7.79
C GLN A 14 -8.08 -6.88 7.13
N GLU A 15 -8.70 -8.06 7.15
CA GLU A 15 -8.22 -9.18 6.35
C GLU A 15 -8.79 -9.11 4.94
N VAL A 16 -7.90 -9.09 3.95
CA VAL A 16 -8.25 -9.14 2.54
C VAL A 16 -7.46 -10.29 1.91
N THR A 17 -8.14 -11.21 1.23
CA THR A 17 -7.52 -12.37 0.55
C THR A 17 -6.52 -13.14 1.41
N LYS A 18 -6.86 -13.40 2.69
CA LYS A 18 -6.01 -14.10 3.69
C LYS A 18 -4.72 -13.35 4.06
N THR A 19 -4.63 -12.06 3.74
CA THR A 19 -3.54 -11.19 4.15
C THR A 19 -4.09 -10.10 5.06
N ALA A 20 -3.38 -9.80 6.15
CA ALA A 20 -3.75 -8.71 7.04
C ALA A 20 -3.30 -7.37 6.44
N TRP A 21 -4.22 -6.43 6.34
CA TRP A 21 -3.99 -5.07 5.87
C TRP A 21 -4.19 -4.10 7.02
N GLU A 22 -3.15 -3.36 7.36
CA GLU A 22 -3.23 -2.24 8.29
C GLU A 22 -3.09 -0.93 7.51
N VAL A 23 -4.19 -0.20 7.39
CA VAL A 23 -4.32 1.00 6.56
C VAL A 23 -4.84 2.17 7.37
N ARG A 24 -4.52 3.40 6.94
CA ARG A 24 -5.07 4.60 7.58
C ARG A 24 -6.60 4.59 7.50
N ALA A 25 -7.28 4.99 8.56
CA ALA A 25 -8.75 5.06 8.65
C ALA A 25 -9.41 5.95 7.59
N VAL A 26 -8.65 6.83 6.96
CA VAL A 26 -9.08 7.64 5.81
C VAL A 26 -9.43 6.77 4.60
N TYR A 27 -8.72 5.67 4.36
CA TYR A 27 -8.99 4.78 3.23
C TYR A 27 -10.00 3.72 3.63
N ARG A 28 -11.16 3.68 2.98
CA ARG A 28 -12.28 2.78 3.31
C ARG A 28 -12.57 1.81 2.17
N ASP A 29 -13.40 0.81 2.45
CA ASP A 29 -13.91 -0.14 1.46
C ASP A 29 -12.81 -0.87 0.66
N LEU A 30 -11.85 -1.51 1.37
CA LEU A 30 -10.81 -2.28 0.70
C LEU A 30 -11.42 -3.44 -0.10
N GLN A 31 -11.10 -3.49 -1.38
CA GLN A 31 -11.46 -4.58 -2.28
C GLN A 31 -10.20 -5.09 -2.99
N PRO A 32 -9.97 -6.41 -3.04
CA PRO A 32 -8.81 -6.97 -3.70
C PRO A 32 -8.86 -6.70 -5.20
N VAL A 33 -7.73 -6.28 -5.77
CA VAL A 33 -7.57 -6.05 -7.22
C VAL A 33 -6.66 -7.10 -7.84
N GLY A 34 -5.52 -7.37 -7.19
CA GLY A 34 -4.56 -8.34 -7.69
C GLY A 34 -3.45 -8.62 -6.69
N SER A 35 -2.76 -9.74 -6.87
CA SER A 35 -1.63 -10.16 -6.06
C SER A 35 -0.49 -10.64 -6.95
N GLY A 36 0.74 -10.35 -6.55
CA GLY A 36 1.94 -10.82 -7.23
C GLY A 36 3.10 -11.08 -6.27
N ALA A 37 4.25 -11.47 -6.82
CA ALA A 37 5.43 -11.86 -6.05
C ALA A 37 5.99 -10.74 -5.14
N TYR A 38 5.75 -9.47 -5.50
CA TYR A 38 6.31 -8.31 -4.78
C TYR A 38 5.29 -7.61 -3.86
N GLY A 39 4.03 -8.05 -3.86
CA GLY A 39 2.97 -7.37 -3.13
C GLY A 39 1.57 -7.73 -3.58
N ALA A 40 0.59 -7.13 -2.92
CA ALA A 40 -0.80 -7.17 -3.35
C ALA A 40 -1.36 -5.75 -3.48
N VAL A 41 -2.44 -5.62 -4.25
CA VAL A 41 -3.11 -4.36 -4.55
C VAL A 41 -4.57 -4.49 -4.16
N CYS A 42 -5.05 -3.52 -3.38
CA CYS A 42 -6.47 -3.33 -3.11
C CYS A 42 -6.92 -1.99 -3.66
N SER A 43 -8.16 -1.89 -4.13
CA SER A 43 -8.81 -0.59 -4.29
C SER A 43 -9.42 -0.17 -2.96
N ALA A 44 -9.43 1.13 -2.68
CA ALA A 44 -10.10 1.74 -1.56
C ALA A 44 -10.72 3.08 -2.00
N VAL A 45 -11.54 3.67 -1.13
CA VAL A 45 -12.06 5.02 -1.28
C VAL A 45 -11.34 5.93 -0.30
N ASP A 46 -10.72 6.99 -0.79
CA ASP A 46 -10.17 8.05 0.07
C ASP A 46 -11.32 8.87 0.66
N GLY A 47 -11.52 8.79 1.97
CA GLY A 47 -12.58 9.50 2.67
C GLY A 47 -12.45 11.01 2.67
N ARG A 48 -11.28 11.58 2.35
CA ARG A 48 -11.08 13.04 2.25
C ARG A 48 -11.62 13.60 0.94
N THR A 49 -11.42 12.87 -0.15
CA THR A 49 -11.70 13.34 -1.51
C THR A 49 -12.89 12.63 -2.16
N GLY A 50 -13.29 11.47 -1.62
CA GLY A 50 -14.24 10.56 -2.25
C GLY A 50 -13.67 9.80 -3.46
N ALA A 51 -12.39 10.02 -3.79
CA ALA A 51 -11.78 9.39 -4.95
C ALA A 51 -11.48 7.92 -4.68
N LYS A 52 -11.68 7.08 -5.71
CA LYS A 52 -11.19 5.71 -5.69
C LYS A 52 -9.66 5.75 -5.82
N VAL A 53 -8.95 5.01 -4.98
CA VAL A 53 -7.48 4.90 -4.96
C VAL A 53 -7.02 3.45 -4.94
N ALA A 54 -5.87 3.17 -5.53
CA ALA A 54 -5.23 1.85 -5.47
C ALA A 54 -4.16 1.84 -4.38
N ILE A 55 -4.25 0.94 -3.42
CA ILE A 55 -3.27 0.77 -2.34
C ILE A 55 -2.48 -0.49 -2.62
N LYS A 56 -1.18 -0.32 -2.90
CA LYS A 56 -0.24 -1.44 -3.05
C LYS A 56 0.48 -1.71 -1.74
N LYS A 57 0.33 -2.93 -1.21
CA LYS A 57 1.10 -3.44 -0.07
C LYS A 57 2.34 -4.16 -0.60
N LEU A 58 3.52 -3.67 -0.27
CA LEU A 58 4.80 -4.31 -0.59
C LEU A 58 5.15 -5.36 0.48
N TYR A 59 5.43 -6.59 0.05
CA TYR A 59 5.79 -7.66 0.97
C TYR A 59 7.27 -7.66 1.27
N ARG A 60 7.63 -7.55 2.56
CA ARG A 60 9.00 -7.64 3.08
C ARG A 60 10.04 -6.96 2.18
N PRO A 61 9.87 -5.66 1.86
CA PRO A 61 10.73 -4.99 0.90
C PRO A 61 12.21 -4.99 1.31
N PHE A 62 12.53 -5.20 2.59
CA PHE A 62 13.89 -5.20 3.13
C PHE A 62 14.47 -6.60 3.39
N GLN A 63 13.82 -7.67 2.92
CA GLN A 63 14.32 -9.04 3.13
C GLN A 63 15.67 -9.33 2.46
N SER A 64 16.00 -8.59 1.39
CA SER A 64 17.33 -8.62 0.78
C SER A 64 17.62 -7.32 0.04
N GLU A 65 18.89 -7.05 -0.23
CA GLU A 65 19.34 -5.87 -0.97
C GLU A 65 18.65 -5.76 -2.34
N LEU A 66 18.40 -6.89 -3.01
CA LEU A 66 17.71 -6.91 -4.30
C LEU A 66 16.26 -6.43 -4.18
N PHE A 67 15.52 -6.91 -3.17
CA PHE A 67 14.14 -6.47 -2.93
C PHE A 67 14.09 -5.00 -2.52
N ALA A 68 15.02 -4.57 -1.66
CA ALA A 68 15.09 -3.18 -1.21
C ALA A 68 15.37 -2.23 -2.38
N LYS A 69 16.32 -2.58 -3.26
CA LYS A 69 16.60 -1.82 -4.49
C LYS A 69 15.39 -1.75 -5.40
N ARG A 70 14.64 -2.85 -5.57
CA ARG A 70 13.42 -2.87 -6.40
C ARG A 70 12.31 -2.00 -5.82
N ALA A 71 12.03 -2.13 -4.52
CA ALA A 71 11.05 -1.30 -3.82
C ALA A 71 11.41 0.19 -3.89
N TYR A 72 12.69 0.54 -3.68
CA TYR A 72 13.16 1.91 -3.80
C TYR A 72 13.01 2.46 -5.22
N ARG A 73 13.40 1.68 -6.25
CA ARG A 73 13.21 2.09 -7.65
C ARG A 73 11.75 2.33 -7.98
N GLU A 74 10.85 1.45 -7.52
CA GLU A 74 9.41 1.61 -7.74
C GLU A 74 8.88 2.90 -7.10
N LEU A 75 9.17 3.13 -5.81
CA LEU A 75 8.79 4.35 -5.12
C LEU A 75 9.35 5.61 -5.78
N ARG A 76 10.62 5.57 -6.22
CA ARG A 76 11.26 6.67 -6.93
C ARG A 76 10.58 6.94 -8.26
N LEU A 77 10.30 5.92 -9.06
CA LEU A 77 9.61 6.08 -10.34
C LEU A 77 8.22 6.68 -10.12
N LEU A 78 7.40 6.10 -9.24
CA LEU A 78 6.06 6.60 -8.94
C LEU A 78 6.05 8.05 -8.43
N LYS A 79 7.08 8.46 -7.69
CA LYS A 79 7.23 9.85 -7.23
C LYS A 79 7.61 10.83 -8.36
N HIS A 80 8.37 10.39 -9.36
CA HIS A 80 8.83 11.27 -10.45
C HIS A 80 7.84 11.32 -11.62
N MET A 81 7.00 10.30 -11.79
CA MET A 81 6.00 10.29 -12.86
C MET A 81 4.80 11.18 -12.50
N ARG A 82 4.60 12.25 -13.26
CA ARG A 82 3.43 13.13 -13.17
C ARG A 82 2.83 13.28 -14.55
N HIS A 83 1.91 12.38 -14.89
CA HIS A 83 1.25 12.37 -16.19
C HIS A 83 -0.16 11.77 -16.03
N GLU A 84 -1.15 12.29 -16.76
CA GLU A 84 -2.55 11.85 -16.64
C GLU A 84 -2.72 10.35 -16.94
N ASN A 85 -1.94 9.85 -17.91
CA ASN A 85 -1.92 8.44 -18.30
C ASN A 85 -0.90 7.60 -17.54
N VAL A 86 -0.36 8.05 -16.40
CA VAL A 86 0.56 7.26 -15.59
C VAL A 86 0.12 7.31 -14.14
N ILE A 87 0.04 6.13 -13.51
CA ILE A 87 -0.28 6.05 -12.09
C ILE A 87 0.72 6.87 -11.25
N GLY A 88 0.18 7.81 -10.48
CA GLY A 88 0.95 8.70 -9.61
C GLY A 88 0.90 8.25 -8.15
N LEU A 89 1.99 8.50 -7.44
CA LEU A 89 2.08 8.31 -5.99
C LEU A 89 1.26 9.38 -5.25
N LEU A 90 0.33 8.97 -4.38
CA LEU A 90 -0.39 9.90 -3.50
C LEU A 90 0.31 10.07 -2.15
N ASP A 91 0.63 8.96 -1.51
CA ASP A 91 1.24 8.90 -0.18
C ASP A 91 2.05 7.59 -0.04
N VAL A 92 2.87 7.50 0.99
CA VAL A 92 3.56 6.27 1.41
C VAL A 92 3.47 6.19 2.91
N PHE A 93 2.98 5.07 3.44
CA PHE A 93 2.86 4.91 4.89
C PHE A 93 3.17 3.48 5.33
N THR A 94 3.60 3.37 6.58
CA THR A 94 3.69 2.12 7.34
C THR A 94 2.94 2.30 8.66
N PRO A 95 2.29 1.25 9.18
CA PRO A 95 1.78 1.23 10.55
C PRO A 95 2.89 1.06 11.59
N ASP A 96 4.12 0.74 11.18
CA ASP A 96 5.27 0.50 12.06
C ASP A 96 5.80 1.83 12.62
N GLU A 97 6.03 1.90 13.93
CA GLU A 97 6.49 3.13 14.62
C GLU A 97 8.02 3.24 14.69
N THR A 98 8.69 2.09 14.64
CA THR A 98 10.14 1.98 14.76
C THR A 98 10.73 1.41 13.47
N LEU A 99 12.03 1.66 13.27
CA LEU A 99 12.77 1.05 12.17
C LEU A 99 12.88 -0.47 12.34
N ASP A 100 12.94 -0.94 13.59
CA ASP A 100 13.17 -2.37 13.92
C ASP A 100 11.95 -3.23 13.56
N ASP A 101 10.74 -2.67 13.66
CA ASP A 101 9.47 -3.33 13.31
C ASP A 101 9.08 -3.17 11.83
N PHE A 102 9.89 -2.45 11.05
CA PHE A 102 9.54 -2.01 9.71
C PHE A 102 9.49 -3.15 8.69
N THR A 103 8.30 -3.71 8.48
CA THR A 103 8.13 -4.97 7.73
C THR A 103 7.36 -4.80 6.43
N ASP A 104 6.45 -3.83 6.35
CA ASP A 104 5.68 -3.59 5.14
C ASP A 104 5.33 -2.13 4.89
N LEU A 105 5.23 -1.80 3.60
CA LEU A 105 4.94 -0.46 3.09
C LEU A 105 3.65 -0.47 2.30
N LYS A 106 2.80 0.53 2.51
CA LYS A 106 1.59 0.76 1.72
C LYS A 106 1.77 2.02 0.88
N VAL A 107 1.41 1.89 -0.38
CA VAL A 107 1.60 2.90 -1.42
C VAL A 107 0.25 3.17 -2.08
N PRO A 108 -0.55 4.12 -1.56
CA PRO A 108 -1.72 4.62 -2.24
C PRO A 108 -1.34 5.40 -3.49
N CYS A 109 -2.04 5.11 -4.58
CA CYS A 109 -1.84 5.72 -5.88
C CYS A 109 -3.18 6.13 -6.50
N SER A 110 -3.15 7.20 -7.28
CA SER A 110 -4.26 7.65 -8.14
C SER A 110 -3.83 7.59 -9.60
N GLY A 111 -4.77 7.30 -10.48
CA GLY A 111 -4.53 7.31 -11.92
C GLY A 111 -5.47 6.36 -12.66
N PRO A 112 -5.17 6.06 -13.93
CA PRO A 112 -5.99 5.18 -14.74
C PRO A 112 -6.04 3.77 -14.17
N TRP A 113 -7.24 3.29 -13.84
CA TRP A 113 -7.47 1.99 -13.21
C TRP A 113 -7.03 0.78 -14.05
N HIS A 114 -6.98 0.92 -15.37
CA HIS A 114 -6.52 -0.14 -16.27
C HIS A 114 -5.05 -0.52 -15.99
N GLN A 115 -4.19 0.46 -15.67
CA GLN A 115 -2.78 0.22 -15.30
C GLN A 115 -2.61 -0.45 -13.94
N VAL A 116 -3.53 -0.22 -13.00
CA VAL A 116 -3.51 -0.85 -11.67
C VAL A 116 -3.85 -2.33 -11.77
N CYS A 117 -4.84 -2.66 -12.61
CA CYS A 117 -5.37 -4.00 -12.77
C CYS A 117 -4.59 -4.86 -13.77
N GLY A 118 -3.52 -4.34 -14.40
CA GLY A 118 -2.75 -5.06 -15.40
C GLY A 118 -3.55 -5.47 -16.64
N ARG A 119 -4.55 -4.68 -17.03
CA ARG A 119 -5.30 -4.83 -18.29
C ARG A 119 -5.06 -3.67 -19.22
#